data_AF-A0A2V5HZV9-F1
#
_entry.id   AF-A0A2V5HZV9-F1
#
_cell.length_a   1.000
_cell.length_b   1.000
_cell.length_c   1.000
_cell.angle_alpha   90.00
_cell.angle_beta   90.00
_cell.angle_gamma   90.00
#
_symmetry.space_group_name_H-M   'P 1'
#
loop_
_entity.id
_entity.type
_entity.pdbx_description
1 polymer ?
#
loop_
_entity_poly.entity_id
_entity_poly.type
_entity_poly.pdbx_seq_one_letter_code
_entity_poly.pdbx_strand_id
1 'polypeptide(L)'
;MRIAQLLALSGLMLATTVTAGGELDRNDVPNGCWEPCGPVVNISHACDAKTDNDRAELQCICQWDRAATLIPLCEACIGYYRTQQHHDDDDDDDDDDDDDD
;
A
#
# COMPACT_ATOMS: atom_id res chain seq x y z
N MET A 1 -31.16 -38.72 13.31
CA MET A 1 -30.51 -37.47 13.76
C MET A 1 -29.59 -37.03 12.64
N ARG A 2 -29.82 -35.83 12.08
CA ARG A 2 -29.13 -35.31 10.89
C ARG A 2 -27.79 -34.73 11.34
N ILE A 3 -26.67 -35.35 10.95
CA ILE A 3 -25.34 -34.75 11.10
C ILE A 3 -25.17 -33.82 9.90
N ALA A 4 -25.83 -32.67 9.97
CA ALA A 4 -25.70 -31.63 8.97
C ALA A 4 -24.49 -30.75 9.34
N GLN A 5 -23.82 -30.29 8.29
CA GLN A 5 -22.98 -29.10 8.25
C GLN A 5 -21.51 -29.30 8.64
N LEU A 6 -20.78 -29.87 7.67
CA LEU A 6 -19.40 -29.52 7.37
C LEU A 6 -19.32 -27.99 7.20
N LEU A 7 -18.73 -27.29 8.17
CA LEU A 7 -18.36 -25.89 8.00
C LEU A 7 -17.08 -25.84 7.17
N ALA A 8 -17.26 -25.73 5.86
CA ALA A 8 -16.21 -25.37 4.93
C ALA A 8 -15.76 -23.94 5.26
N LEU A 9 -14.60 -23.80 5.89
CA LEU A 9 -13.89 -22.54 6.00
C LEU A 9 -13.38 -22.18 4.61
N SER A 10 -14.20 -21.46 3.85
CA SER A 10 -13.82 -20.86 2.57
C SER A 10 -12.68 -19.88 2.82
N GLY A 11 -11.47 -20.22 2.36
CA GLY A 11 -10.33 -19.33 2.35
C GLY A 11 -10.61 -18.13 1.45
N LEU A 12 -10.70 -16.94 2.04
CA LEU A 12 -10.80 -15.69 1.31
C LEU A 12 -9.41 -15.38 0.72
N MET A 13 -9.19 -15.76 -0.52
CA MET A 13 -8.02 -15.34 -1.28
C MET A 13 -8.24 -13.88 -1.65
N LEU A 14 -7.65 -12.94 -0.91
CA LEU A 14 -7.60 -11.54 -1.34
C LEU A 14 -6.72 -11.50 -2.60
N ALA A 15 -7.36 -11.44 -3.76
CA ALA A 15 -6.68 -11.16 -5.02
C ALA A 15 -6.33 -9.68 -5.04
N THR A 16 -5.23 -9.31 -4.40
CA THR A 16 -4.66 -7.97 -4.52
C THR A 16 -4.05 -7.84 -5.91
N THR A 17 -4.73 -7.13 -6.82
CA THR A 17 -4.12 -6.65 -8.06
C THR A 17 -3.11 -5.59 -7.67
N VAL A 18 -1.86 -6.00 -7.46
CA VAL A 18 -0.76 -5.07 -7.20
C VAL A 18 -0.52 -4.27 -8.47
N THR A 19 -1.08 -3.07 -8.55
CA THR A 19 -0.67 -2.07 -9.54
C THR A 19 0.59 -1.40 -9.01
N ALA A 20 1.73 -2.10 -9.12
CA ALA A 20 3.04 -1.50 -8.88
C ALA A 20 3.35 -0.60 -10.08
N GLY A 21 3.00 0.68 -9.97
CA GLY A 21 3.22 1.67 -11.04
C GLY A 21 3.51 3.07 -10.53
N GLY A 22 3.77 3.23 -9.23
CA GLY A 22 4.27 4.47 -8.64
C GLY A 22 5.66 4.23 -8.08
N GLU A 23 6.57 5.16 -8.36
CA GLU A 23 7.81 5.35 -7.61
C GLU A 23 7.48 5.40 -6.11
N LEU A 24 8.06 4.48 -5.32
CA LEU A 24 7.91 4.47 -3.87
C LEU A 24 9.14 5.11 -3.26
N ASP A 25 8.99 6.33 -2.77
CA ASP A 25 10.07 7.10 -2.18
C ASP A 25 10.04 7.11 -0.65
N ARG A 26 11.15 7.57 -0.08
CA ARG A 26 11.34 7.69 1.37
C ARG A 26 10.26 8.53 2.06
N ASN A 27 9.68 9.52 1.36
CA ASN A 27 8.65 10.40 1.91
C ASN A 27 7.25 9.76 1.89
N ASP A 28 7.05 8.69 1.13
CA ASP A 28 5.76 7.99 1.01
C ASP A 28 5.56 6.92 2.08
N VAL A 29 6.59 6.69 2.92
CA VAL A 29 6.62 5.62 3.93
C VAL A 29 6.46 6.24 5.33
N PRO A 30 5.33 6.00 6.02
CA PRO A 30 5.18 6.36 7.43
C PRO A 30 6.29 5.75 8.28
N ASN A 31 6.72 6.45 9.35
CA ASN A 31 7.83 5.98 10.19
C ASN A 31 7.63 4.56 10.75
N GLY A 32 6.37 4.17 11.03
CA GLY A 32 6.04 2.81 11.49
C GLY A 32 6.16 1.71 10.44
N CYS A 33 6.27 2.06 9.16
CA CYS A 33 6.31 1.11 8.03
C CYS A 33 7.70 0.83 7.50
N TRP A 34 8.76 1.38 8.10
CA TRP A 34 10.13 1.20 7.58
C TRP A 34 10.64 -0.23 7.59
N GLU A 35 10.17 -1.08 8.51
CA GLU A 35 10.60 -2.46 8.57
C GLU A 35 10.19 -3.24 7.29
N PRO A 36 8.91 -3.25 6.87
CA PRO A 36 8.53 -3.86 5.59
C PRO A 36 8.90 -3.02 4.35
N CYS A 37 8.88 -1.68 4.43
CA CYS A 37 9.03 -0.80 3.26
C CYS A 37 10.48 -0.41 2.93
N GLY A 38 11.39 -0.36 3.91
CA GLY A 38 12.77 0.07 3.68
C GLY A 38 13.50 -0.75 2.61
N PRO A 39 13.40 -2.10 2.63
CA PRO A 39 13.93 -2.93 1.56
C PRO A 39 13.26 -2.68 0.20
N VAL A 40 11.97 -2.32 0.17
CA VAL A 40 11.21 -2.03 -1.06
C VAL A 40 11.70 -0.73 -1.69
N VAL A 41 11.80 0.35 -0.92
CA VAL A 41 12.38 1.64 -1.38
C VAL A 41 13.79 1.43 -1.94
N ASN A 42 14.62 0.66 -1.24
CA ASN A 42 16.00 0.41 -1.68
C ASN A 42 16.07 -0.39 -2.99
N ILE A 43 15.19 -1.38 -3.22
CA ILE A 43 15.19 -2.12 -4.49
C ILE A 43 14.63 -1.26 -5.63
N SER A 44 13.64 -0.41 -5.38
CA SER A 44 13.12 0.54 -6.37
C SER A 44 14.23 1.46 -6.87
N HIS A 45 14.93 2.17 -5.97
CA HIS A 45 16.08 3.02 -6.36
C HIS A 45 17.20 2.24 -7.08
N ALA A 46 17.47 1.01 -6.66
CA ALA A 46 18.51 0.20 -7.30
C ALA A 46 18.11 -0.29 -8.71
N CYS A 47 16.82 -0.38 -9.02
CA CYS A 47 16.30 -0.73 -10.33
C CYS A 47 16.19 0.50 -11.23
N ASP A 48 15.70 1.62 -10.70
CA ASP A 48 15.66 2.92 -11.38
C ASP A 48 17.06 3.33 -11.88
N ALA A 49 18.07 3.23 -11.01
CA ALA A 49 19.45 3.56 -11.35
C ALA A 49 20.07 2.68 -12.47
N LYS A 50 19.42 1.59 -12.90
CA LYS A 50 19.90 0.73 -13.98
C LYS A 50 19.31 1.10 -15.34
N THR A 51 18.18 1.80 -15.39
CA THR A 51 17.45 2.03 -16.64
C THR A 51 16.39 3.11 -16.52
N ASP A 52 16.34 4.03 -17.47
CA ASP A 52 15.24 5.03 -17.60
C ASP A 52 13.99 4.43 -18.27
N ASN A 53 13.77 3.11 -18.17
CA ASN A 53 12.67 2.42 -18.84
C ASN A 53 11.81 1.73 -17.78
N ASP A 54 10.63 2.29 -17.54
CA ASP A 54 9.71 1.86 -16.46
C ASP A 54 9.37 0.37 -16.55
N ARG A 55 9.25 -0.18 -17.76
CA ARG A 55 8.95 -1.61 -17.93
C ARG A 55 10.13 -2.48 -17.50
N ALA A 56 11.35 -2.06 -17.81
CA ALA A 56 12.56 -2.75 -17.39
C ALA A 56 12.83 -2.58 -15.88
N GLU A 57 12.55 -1.40 -15.34
CA GLU A 57 12.59 -1.14 -13.90
C GLU A 57 11.58 -2.02 -13.15
N LEU A 58 10.32 -2.03 -13.58
CA LEU A 58 9.28 -2.88 -13.01
C LEU A 58 9.68 -4.35 -13.05
N GLN A 59 10.25 -4.80 -14.18
CA GLN A 59 10.74 -6.17 -14.30
C GLN A 59 11.89 -6.46 -13.32
N CYS A 60 12.80 -5.51 -13.09
CA CYS A 60 13.87 -5.62 -12.10
C CYS A 60 13.30 -5.78 -10.67
N ILE A 61 12.29 -4.98 -10.32
CA ILE A 61 11.60 -5.09 -9.02
C ILE A 61 10.88 -6.44 -8.91
N CYS A 62 10.15 -6.86 -9.95
CA CYS A 62 9.41 -8.13 -9.95
C CYS A 62 10.33 -9.37 -9.88
N GLN A 63 11.59 -9.26 -10.30
CA GLN A 63 12.58 -10.35 -10.22
C GLN A 63 13.28 -10.44 -8.87
N TRP A 64 13.08 -9.48 -7.98
CA TRP A 64 13.66 -9.52 -6.65
C TRP A 64 13.00 -10.61 -5.79
N ASP A 65 13.79 -11.50 -5.21
CA ASP A 65 13.31 -12.71 -4.51
C ASP A 65 12.34 -12.43 -3.36
N ARG A 66 12.36 -11.22 -2.79
CA ARG A 66 11.50 -10.80 -1.68
C ARG A 66 10.29 -9.97 -2.11
N ALA A 67 10.14 -9.67 -3.40
CA ALA A 67 9.08 -8.81 -3.93
C ALA A 67 7.68 -9.33 -3.53
N ALA A 68 7.43 -10.63 -3.71
CA ALA A 68 6.14 -11.26 -3.40
C ALA A 68 5.77 -11.24 -1.91
N THR A 69 6.72 -10.96 -1.01
CA THR A 69 6.47 -10.91 0.43
C THR A 69 6.48 -9.47 0.94
N LEU A 70 7.53 -8.71 0.62
CA LEU A 70 7.74 -7.39 1.20
C LEU A 70 6.91 -6.29 0.53
N ILE A 71 6.61 -6.39 -0.78
CA ILE A 71 5.76 -5.38 -1.43
C ILE A 71 4.34 -5.39 -0.85
N PRO A 72 3.64 -6.54 -0.73
CA PRO A 72 2.31 -6.56 -0.11
C PRO A 72 2.32 -6.15 1.37
N LEU A 73 3.35 -6.53 2.14
CA LEU A 73 3.47 -6.10 3.55
C LEU A 73 3.67 -4.59 3.68
N CYS A 74 4.49 -4.01 2.81
CA CYS A 74 4.69 -2.56 2.77
C CYS A 74 3.40 -1.83 2.39
N GLU A 75 2.73 -2.27 1.32
CA GLU A 75 1.47 -1.69 0.87
C GLU A 75 0.40 -1.75 1.96
N ALA A 76 0.24 -2.88 2.65
CA ALA A 76 -0.72 -3.02 3.74
C ALA A 76 -0.41 -2.07 4.91
N CYS A 77 0.86 -1.88 5.26
CA CYS A 77 1.26 -0.95 6.32
C CYS A 77 0.94 0.51 5.95
N ILE A 78 1.31 0.93 4.74
CA ILE A 78 1.01 2.27 4.23
C ILE A 78 -0.52 2.46 4.18
N GLY A 79 -1.26 1.48 3.68
CA GLY A 79 -2.72 1.47 3.65
C GLY A 79 -3.33 1.69 5.02
N TYR A 80 -2.85 0.98 6.05
CA TYR A 80 -3.29 1.17 7.43
C TYR A 80 -3.10 2.61 7.93
N TYR A 81 -1.91 3.20 7.73
CA TYR A 81 -1.66 4.59 8.16
C TYR A 81 -2.47 5.61 7.36
N ARG A 82 -2.67 5.40 6.05
CA ARG A 82 -3.57 6.24 5.23
C ARG A 82 -4.98 6.22 5.79
N THR A 83 -5.53 5.04 6.11
CA THR A 83 -6.87 4.97 6.71
C THR A 83 -6.96 5.68 8.05
N GLN A 84 -5.91 5.68 8.87
CA GLN A 84 -5.91 6.40 10.14
C GLN A 84 -5.86 7.92 9.97
N GLN A 85 -5.10 8.43 9.00
CA GLN A 85 -5.01 9.88 8.74
C GLN A 85 -6.33 10.49 8.27
N HIS A 86 -7.14 9.75 7.50
CA HIS A 86 -8.45 10.22 7.05
C HIS A 86 -9.51 10.32 8.16
N HIS A 87 -9.21 9.89 9.38
CA HIS A 87 -10.12 10.03 10.53
C HIS A 87 -9.88 11.31 11.35
N ASP A 88 -8.85 12.09 11.02
CA ASP A 88 -8.44 13.27 11.79
C ASP A 88 -8.82 14.60 11.08
N ASP A 89 -9.48 14.56 9.92
CA ASP A 89 -9.87 15.73 9.10
C ASP A 89 -11.39 16.03 9.17
N ASP A 90 -12.05 15.70 10.28
CA ASP A 90 -13.49 15.99 10.52
C ASP A 90 -13.71 17.17 11.51
N ASP A 91 -12.79 18.15 11.56
CA ASP A 91 -12.99 19.37 12.36
C ASP A 91 -12.84 20.63 11.47
N ASP A 92 -13.98 21.32 11.34
CA ASP A 92 -14.19 22.76 11.15
C ASP A 92 -13.87 23.39 9.78
N ASP A 93 -14.94 23.65 9.01
CA ASP A 93 -15.17 24.94 8.33
C ASP A 93 -16.69 25.11 8.09
N ASP A 94 -17.45 25.12 9.20
CA ASP A 94 -18.77 25.77 9.26
C ASP A 94 -18.53 27.28 9.51
N ASP A 95 -18.09 28.03 8.50
CA ASP A 95 -18.21 29.49 8.50
C ASP A 95 -19.50 29.84 7.74
N ASP A 96 -20.62 29.69 8.46
CA ASP A 96 -21.81 30.52 8.27
C ASP A 96 -21.44 31.98 8.58
N ASP A 97 -21.31 32.82 7.56
CA ASP A 97 -21.52 34.25 7.70
C ASP A 97 -22.57 34.69 6.66
N ASP A 98 -23.77 34.87 7.21
CA ASP A 98 -24.98 35.46 6.64
C ASP A 98 -24.78 36.90 6.12
N ASP A 99 -25.68 37.29 5.20
CA ASP A 99 -26.30 38.62 5.06
C ASP A 99 -25.43 39.86 4.70
N ASP A 100 -25.66 40.43 3.50
CA ASP A 100 -26.52 41.61 3.31
C ASP A 100 -26.32 42.31 1.92
N ASP A 101 -27.46 42.60 1.26
CA ASP A 101 -27.78 43.46 0.09
C ASP A 101 -27.31 43.11 -1.35
#